data_AF-A0A0G1VYN5-F1
#
_entry.id   AF-A0A0G1VYN5-F1
#
_cell.length_a   1.000
_cell.length_b   1.000
_cell.length_c   1.000
_cell.angle_alpha   90.00
_cell.angle_beta   90.00
_cell.angle_gamma   90.00
#
_symmetry.space_group_name_H-M   'P 1'
#
loop_
_entity.id
_entity.type
_entity.pdbx_description
1 polymer ?
#
loop_
_entity_poly.entity_id
_entity_poly.type
_entity_poly.pdbx_seq_one_letter_code
_entity_poly.pdbx_strand_id
1 'polypeptide(L)'
;MEERLEKIEQEIKTINERNKRVEADKAWETSLFRLFSVALITYLVATFLLYIVDTEQYLLGALVPAAGFILSVQTLPSLKRWWIERFFRK
;
A
#
# COMPACT_ATOMS: atom_id res chain seq x y z
N MET A 1 -16.75 -33.21 26.23
CA MET A 1 -17.42 -32.47 25.13
C MET A 1 -17.21 -30.96 25.31
N GLU A 2 -17.39 -30.49 26.54
CA GLU A 2 -17.08 -29.12 26.99
C GLU A 2 -15.61 -28.72 26.73
N GLU A 3 -14.62 -29.56 27.08
CA GLU A 3 -13.20 -29.27 26.80
C GLU A 3 -12.89 -29.02 25.31
N ARG A 4 -13.62 -29.69 24.39
CA ARG A 4 -13.46 -29.47 22.95
C ARG A 4 -14.04 -28.14 22.52
N LEU A 5 -15.17 -27.73 23.12
CA LEU A 5 -15.81 -26.45 22.86
C LEU A 5 -14.93 -25.31 23.38
N GLU A 6 -14.41 -25.41 24.60
CA GLU A 6 -13.49 -24.42 25.17
C GLU A 6 -12.21 -24.26 24.33
N LYS A 7 -11.62 -25.37 23.87
CA LYS A 7 -10.45 -25.32 22.98
C LYS A 7 -10.77 -24.60 21.66
N ILE A 8 -11.92 -24.90 21.05
CA ILE A 8 -12.35 -24.24 19.81
C ILE A 8 -12.58 -22.74 20.04
N GLU A 9 -13.19 -22.34 21.16
CA GLU A 9 -13.40 -20.93 21.49
C GLU A 9 -12.06 -20.18 21.64
N GLN A 10 -11.07 -20.81 22.28
CA GLN A 10 -9.72 -20.23 22.40
C GLN A 10 -9.02 -20.09 21.04
N GLU A 11 -9.14 -21.08 20.17
CA GLU A 11 -8.60 -21.04 18.80
C GLU A 11 -9.28 -19.92 17.99
N ILE A 12 -10.61 -19.81 18.06
CA ILE A 12 -11.38 -18.74 17.40
C ILE A 12 -10.94 -17.36 17.88
N LYS A 13 -10.78 -17.19 19.20
CA LYS A 13 -10.33 -15.92 19.78
C LYS A 13 -8.94 -15.54 19.25
N THR A 14 -8.02 -16.50 19.21
CA THR A 14 -6.65 -16.31 18.69
C THR A 14 -6.67 -15.92 17.21
N ILE A 15 -7.49 -16.59 16.40
CA ILE A 15 -7.65 -16.29 14.98
C ILE A 15 -8.23 -14.88 14.78
N ASN A 16 -9.27 -14.52 15.53
CA ASN A 16 -9.88 -13.19 15.44
C ASN A 16 -8.93 -12.07 15.84
N GLU A 17 -8.15 -12.25 16.89
CA GLU A 17 -7.13 -11.27 17.30
C GLU A 17 -6.05 -11.08 16.22
N ARG A 18 -5.62 -12.16 15.56
CA ARG A 18 -4.69 -12.08 14.44
C ARG A 18 -5.32 -11.41 13.23
N ASN A 19 -6.54 -11.79 12.86
CA ASN A 19 -7.25 -11.22 11.72
C ASN A 19 -7.45 -9.72 11.89
N LYS A 20 -7.79 -9.26 13.10
CA LYS A 20 -7.92 -7.83 13.42
C LYS A 20 -6.62 -7.05 13.13
N ARG A 21 -5.46 -7.60 13.49
CA ARG A 21 -4.16 -6.99 13.17
C ARG A 21 -3.93 -6.92 11.66
N VAL A 22 -4.15 -8.04 10.96
CA VAL A 22 -4.00 -8.13 9.51
C VAL A 22 -4.93 -7.18 8.77
N GLU A 23 -6.17 -7.01 9.23
CA GLU A 23 -7.13 -6.08 8.65
C GLU A 23 -6.74 -4.62 8.87
N ALA A 24 -6.22 -4.28 10.06
CA ALA A 24 -5.69 -2.95 10.32
C ALA A 24 -4.49 -2.63 9.40
N ASP A 25 -3.56 -3.57 9.22
CA ASP A 25 -2.43 -3.40 8.30
C ASP A 25 -2.93 -3.24 6.86
N LYS A 26 -3.85 -4.08 6.40
CA LYS A 26 -4.45 -3.94 5.06
C LYS A 26 -5.14 -2.60 4.87
N ALA A 27 -5.89 -2.14 5.87
CA ALA A 27 -6.56 -0.84 5.83
C ALA A 27 -5.56 0.31 5.75
N TRP A 28 -4.43 0.21 6.46
CA TRP A 28 -3.32 1.15 6.30
C TRP A 28 -2.75 1.13 4.88
N GLU A 29 -2.49 -0.06 4.33
CA GLU A 29 -1.91 -0.20 2.99
C GLU A 29 -2.78 0.36 1.88
N THR A 30 -4.11 0.26 2.02
CA THR A 30 -5.08 0.78 1.06
C THR A 30 -5.54 2.20 1.37
N SER A 31 -5.12 2.76 2.50
CA SER A 31 -5.55 4.10 2.92
C SER A 31 -5.03 5.19 1.99
N LEU A 32 -5.88 6.19 1.75
CA LEU A 32 -5.44 7.44 1.12
C LEU A 32 -4.39 8.17 1.96
N PHE A 33 -4.40 7.97 3.29
CA PHE A 33 -3.41 8.56 4.17
C PHE A 33 -1.99 8.10 3.80
N ARG A 34 -1.76 6.79 3.64
CA ARG A 34 -0.46 6.27 3.18
C ARG A 34 -0.07 6.82 1.81
N LEU A 35 -1.03 6.87 0.87
CA LEU A 35 -0.81 7.41 -0.47
C LEU A 35 -0.31 8.86 -0.41
N PHE A 36 -1.00 9.73 0.32
CA PHE A 36 -0.62 11.14 0.47
C PHE A 36 0.69 11.31 1.24
N SER A 37 0.91 10.56 2.32
CA SER A 37 2.16 10.64 3.09
C SER A 37 3.37 10.27 2.24
N VAL A 38 3.32 9.16 1.51
CA VAL A 38 4.44 8.72 0.67
C VAL A 38 4.64 9.65 -0.53
N ALA A 39 3.56 10.11 -1.17
CA ALA A 39 3.65 11.08 -2.27
C ALA A 39 4.28 12.41 -1.81
N LEU A 40 3.89 12.92 -0.64
CA LEU A 40 4.43 14.15 -0.06
C LEU A 40 5.92 13.99 0.27
N ILE A 41 6.31 12.92 0.96
CA ILE A 41 7.72 12.65 1.28
C ILE A 41 8.54 12.53 0.00
N THR A 42 8.02 11.82 -1.00
CA THR A 42 8.70 11.64 -2.31
C THR A 42 8.90 12.98 -2.99
N TYR A 43 7.88 13.84 -3.01
CA TYR A 43 7.95 15.17 -3.60
C TYR A 43 8.99 16.04 -2.89
N LEU A 44 9.00 16.07 -1.56
CA LEU A 44 9.95 16.86 -0.77
C LEU A 44 11.39 16.39 -1.01
N VAL A 45 11.65 15.08 -0.97
CA VAL A 45 12.98 14.51 -1.21
C VAL A 45 13.44 14.79 -2.65
N ALA A 46 12.58 14.56 -3.64
CA ALA A 46 12.92 14.83 -5.04
C ALA A 46 13.18 16.31 -5.30
N THR A 47 12.38 17.21 -4.71
CA THR A 47 12.57 18.66 -4.79
C THR A 47 13.94 19.05 -4.24
N PHE A 48 14.29 18.53 -3.06
CA PHE A 48 15.58 18.81 -2.43
C PHE A 48 16.76 18.32 -3.25
N LEU A 49 16.69 17.10 -3.80
CA LEU A 49 17.76 16.56 -4.64
C LEU A 49 17.90 17.32 -5.96
N LEU A 50 16.79 17.63 -6.65
CA LEU A 50 16.82 18.36 -7.91
C LEU A 50 17.30 19.81 -7.74
N TYR A 51 17.02 20.40 -6.57
CA TYR A 51 17.59 21.69 -6.19
C TYR A 51 19.12 21.63 -6.05
N ILE A 52 19.65 20.57 -5.42
CA ILE A 52 21.12 20.40 -5.27
C ILE A 52 21.82 20.27 -6.63
N VAL A 53 21.18 19.63 -7.61
CA VAL A 53 21.74 19.43 -8.95
C VAL A 53 21.49 20.64 -9.88
N ASP A 54 20.99 21.76 -9.34
CA ASP A 54 20.73 23.01 -10.06
C ASP A 54 19.86 22.81 -11.33
N THR A 55 18.83 21.98 -11.21
CA THR A 55 17.90 21.73 -12.32
C THR A 55 16.92 22.90 -12.46
N GLU A 56 16.84 23.54 -13.62
CA GLU A 56 16.03 24.75 -13.85
C GLU A 56 14.57 24.63 -13.38
N GLN A 57 13.94 23.46 -13.57
CA GLN A 57 12.53 23.22 -13.21
C GLN A 57 12.39 22.18 -12.08
N TYR A 58 13.23 22.24 -11.05
CA TYR A 58 13.27 21.26 -9.96
C TYR A 58 11.91 21.00 -9.27
N LEU A 59 11.05 22.00 -9.08
CA LEU A 59 9.70 21.82 -8.51
C LEU A 59 8.78 20.99 -9.41
N LEU A 60 8.78 21.27 -10.71
CA LEU A 60 8.01 20.50 -11.69
C LEU A 60 8.61 19.10 -11.88
N GLY A 61 9.94 18.99 -11.89
CA GLY A 61 10.66 17.72 -11.97
C GLY A 61 10.34 16.80 -10.80
N ALA A 62 10.18 17.34 -9.59
CA ALA A 62 9.81 16.58 -8.40
C ALA A 62 8.37 16.02 -8.44
N LEU A 63 7.49 16.56 -9.28
CA LEU A 63 6.17 15.98 -9.51
C LEU A 63 6.24 14.64 -10.25
N VAL A 64 7.26 14.42 -11.08
CA VAL A 64 7.41 13.18 -11.86
C VAL A 64 7.45 11.93 -10.96
N PRO A 65 8.34 11.82 -9.96
CA PRO A 65 8.37 10.65 -9.08
C PRO A 65 7.13 10.56 -8.18
N ALA A 66 6.56 11.68 -7.72
CA ALA A 66 5.35 11.67 -6.90
C ALA A 66 4.11 11.19 -7.68
N ALA A 67 3.94 11.69 -8.92
CA ALA A 67 2.88 11.25 -9.82
C ALA A 67 3.09 9.79 -10.26
N GLY A 68 4.33 9.40 -10.56
CA GLY A 68 4.69 8.01 -10.87
C GLY A 68 4.30 7.05 -9.74
N PHE A 69 4.58 7.42 -8.49
CA PHE A 69 4.14 6.65 -7.33
C PHE A 69 2.60 6.54 -7.26
N ILE A 70 1.88 7.66 -7.37
CA ILE A 70 0.41 7.67 -7.31
C ILE A 70 -0.20 6.79 -8.41
N LEU A 71 0.30 6.91 -9.64
CA LEU A 71 -0.14 6.10 -10.77
C LEU A 71 0.15 4.62 -10.52
N SER A 72 1.33 4.27 -10.00
CA SER A 72 1.65 2.88 -9.69
C SER A 72 0.64 2.26 -8.71
N VAL A 73 0.24 2.98 -7.66
CA VAL A 73 -0.72 2.49 -6.67
C VAL A 73 -2.09 2.24 -7.31
N GLN A 74 -2.54 3.09 -8.22
CA GLN A 74 -3.84 2.96 -8.90
C GLN A 74 -3.83 1.93 -10.04
N THR A 75 -2.73 1.82 -10.78
CA THR A 75 -2.62 0.91 -11.94
C THR A 75 -2.40 -0.53 -11.51
N LEU A 76 -1.64 -0.78 -10.44
CA LEU A 76 -1.28 -2.13 -10.00
C LEU A 76 -2.49 -3.05 -9.72
N PRO A 77 -3.60 -2.60 -9.08
CA PRO A 77 -4.79 -3.43 -8.90
C PRO A 77 -5.42 -3.88 -10.23
N SER A 78 -5.55 -2.96 -11.19
CA SER A 78 -6.12 -3.23 -12.51
C SER A 78 -5.23 -4.15 -13.33
N LEU A 79 -3.92 -3.87 -13.33
CA LEU A 79 -2.93 -4.70 -14.01
C LEU A 79 -2.86 -6.11 -13.41
N LYS A 80 -2.92 -6.22 -12.07
CA LYS A 80 -2.98 -7.49 -11.36
C LYS A 80 -4.22 -8.30 -11.75
N ARG A 81 -5.40 -7.67 -11.81
CA ARG A 81 -6.65 -8.34 -12.22
C ARG A 81 -6.53 -8.88 -13.65
N TRP A 82 -6.11 -8.03 -14.59
CA TRP A 82 -5.89 -8.43 -15.98
C TRP A 82 -4.92 -9.61 -16.11
N TRP A 83 -3.78 -9.56 -15.40
CA TRP A 83 -2.77 -10.61 -15.47
C TRP A 83 -3.29 -11.94 -14.91
N ILE A 84 -4.03 -11.91 -13.80
CA ILE A 84 -4.65 -13.11 -13.20
C ILE A 84 -5.66 -13.73 -14.16
N GLU A 85 -6.53 -12.93 -14.77
CA GLU A 85 -7.51 -13.41 -15.75
C GLU A 85 -6.86 -14.04 -16.99
N ARG A 86 -5.74 -13.49 -17.44
CA ARG A 86 -5.05 -13.93 -18.65
C ARG A 86 -4.18 -15.17 -18.44
N PHE A 87 -3.54 -15.32 -17.28
CA PHE A 87 -2.50 -16.34 -17.06
C PHE A 87 -2.82 -17.33 -15.94
N PHE A 88 -3.61 -16.95 -14.93
CA PHE A 88 -3.87 -17.80 -13.76
C PHE A 88 -5.20 -18.53 -13.84
N ARG A 89 -6.17 -17.99 -14.59
CA ARG A 89 -7.46 -18.63 -14.83
C ARG A 89 -7.33 -19.64 -15.98
N LYS A 90 -6.86 -20.85 -15.66
CA LYS A 90 -7.18 -22.07 -16.42
C LYS A 90 -8.50 -22.65 -15.93
#